data_AF-A0A8J8GQ48-F1
#
_entry.id   AF-A0A8J8GQ48-F1
#
_cell.length_a   1.000
_cell.length_b   1.000
_cell.length_c   1.000
_cell.angle_alpha   90.00
_cell.angle_beta   90.00
_cell.angle_gamma   90.00
#
_symmetry.space_group_name_H-M   'P 1'
#
loop_
_entity.id
_entity.type
_entity.pdbx_description
1 polymer ?
#
loop_
_entity_poly.entity_id
_entity_poly.type
_entity_poly.pdbx_seq_one_letter_code
_entity_poly.pdbx_strand_id
1 'polypeptide(L)'
;YSDAVAYSHVGFSSMNGKTDEAGETVTVADFQQMLTYAKSKHLGRFAYWSINRDRACGSGTDADACSGISQQPYDFTKIVAQYQG
;
A
#
# COMPACT_ATOMS: atom_id res chain seq x y z
N TYR A 1 -26.03 -7.83 9.41
CA TYR A 1 -25.24 -6.59 9.36
C TYR A 1 -25.46 -5.91 8.03
N SER A 2 -25.38 -4.57 7.95
CA SER A 2 -25.36 -3.85 6.67
C SER A 2 -23.95 -3.88 6.06
N ASP A 3 -23.84 -3.58 4.76
CA ASP A 3 -22.55 -3.45 4.08
C ASP A 3 -21.61 -2.46 4.78
N ALA A 4 -22.14 -1.33 5.27
CA ALA A 4 -21.36 -0.34 6.00
C ALA A 4 -20.72 -0.92 7.28
N VAL A 5 -21.47 -1.76 8.02
CA VAL A 5 -20.90 -2.43 9.20
C VAL A 5 -19.83 -3.43 8.78
N ALA A 6 -20.06 -4.21 7.72
CA ALA A 6 -19.06 -5.15 7.22
C ALA A 6 -17.75 -4.44 6.81
N TYR A 7 -17.84 -3.33 6.04
CA TYR A 7 -16.67 -2.58 5.60
C TYR A 7 -15.87 -1.96 6.76
N SER A 8 -16.54 -1.51 7.82
CA SER A 8 -15.85 -0.98 9.01
C SER A 8 -14.97 -2.04 9.72
N HIS A 9 -15.20 -3.32 9.47
CA HIS A 9 -14.40 -4.44 10.00
C HIS A 9 -13.33 -4.95 9.02
N VAL A 10 -13.29 -4.44 7.80
CA VAL A 10 -12.32 -4.82 6.76
C VAL A 10 -11.21 -3.77 6.67
N GLY A 11 -10.02 -4.17 6.27
CA GLY A 11 -8.94 -3.26 5.95
C GLY A 11 -8.02 -3.80 4.88
N PHE A 12 -7.27 -2.91 4.24
CA PHE A 12 -6.24 -3.28 3.29
C PHE A 12 -4.86 -3.33 3.95
N SER A 13 -4.09 -4.36 3.58
CA SER A 13 -2.66 -4.47 3.84
C SER A 13 -1.98 -4.95 2.55
N SER A 14 -1.41 -4.02 1.79
CA SER A 14 -0.74 -4.33 0.52
C SER A 14 0.75 -4.62 0.71
N MET A 15 1.43 -5.14 -0.30
CA MET A 15 2.90 -5.16 -0.39
C MET A 15 3.32 -4.12 -1.43
N ASN A 16 4.14 -3.13 -1.04
CA ASN A 16 4.46 -1.99 -1.91
C ASN A 16 5.49 -2.33 -3.01
N GLY A 17 5.29 -1.87 -4.23
CA GLY A 17 6.19 -2.20 -5.35
C GLY A 17 6.09 -3.66 -5.78
N LYS A 18 7.21 -4.30 -6.11
CA LYS A 18 7.25 -5.72 -6.47
C LYS A 18 6.84 -6.56 -5.27
N THR A 19 5.99 -7.56 -5.52
CA THR A 19 5.54 -8.48 -4.47
C THR A 19 6.21 -9.84 -4.63
N ASP A 20 5.88 -10.78 -3.74
CA ASP A 20 6.35 -12.16 -3.83
C ASP A 20 5.71 -12.94 -5.00
N GLU A 21 4.60 -12.43 -5.55
CA GLU A 21 3.93 -13.02 -6.70
C GLU A 21 4.61 -12.60 -8.01
N ALA A 22 4.92 -13.58 -8.86
CA ALA A 22 5.75 -13.35 -10.03
C ALA A 22 5.04 -12.44 -11.05
N GLY A 23 5.63 -11.28 -11.31
CA GLY A 23 5.09 -10.31 -12.26
C GLY A 23 4.04 -9.37 -11.67
N GLU A 24 3.67 -9.52 -10.40
CA GLU A 24 2.82 -8.55 -9.70
C GLU A 24 3.67 -7.35 -9.22
N THR A 25 3.14 -6.15 -9.44
CA THR A 25 3.77 -4.90 -8.99
C THR A 25 2.68 -3.91 -8.60
N VAL A 26 2.71 -3.48 -7.34
CA VAL A 26 1.85 -2.42 -6.81
C VAL A 26 2.59 -1.10 -6.93
N THR A 27 2.24 -0.30 -7.94
CA THR A 27 2.85 1.02 -8.11
C THR A 27 2.31 2.02 -7.08
N VAL A 28 2.98 3.17 -6.96
CA VAL A 28 2.48 4.29 -6.13
C VAL A 28 1.08 4.73 -6.60
N ALA A 29 0.82 4.70 -7.90
CA ALA A 29 -0.47 5.05 -8.48
C ALA A 29 -1.57 4.03 -8.14
N ASP A 30 -1.26 2.73 -8.16
CA ASP A 30 -2.19 1.67 -7.76
C ASP A 30 -2.55 1.82 -6.28
N PHE A 31 -1.56 2.09 -5.43
CA PHE A 31 -1.80 2.29 -4.00
C PHE A 31 -2.65 3.52 -3.69
N GLN A 32 -2.54 4.59 -4.50
CA GLN A 32 -3.44 5.76 -4.42
C GLN A 32 -4.88 5.41 -4.82
N GLN A 33 -5.08 4.53 -5.81
CA GLN A 33 -6.41 4.02 -6.17
C GLN A 33 -7.00 3.16 -5.05
N MET A 34 -6.18 2.30 -4.42
CA MET A 34 -6.60 1.51 -3.24
C MET A 34 -7.04 2.42 -2.09
N LEU A 35 -6.31 3.51 -1.82
CA LEU A 35 -6.70 4.51 -0.82
C LEU A 35 -8.05 5.15 -1.16
N THR A 36 -8.26 5.49 -2.42
CA THR A 36 -9.52 6.11 -2.89
C THR A 36 -10.71 5.18 -2.65
N TYR A 37 -10.55 3.89 -2.95
CA TYR A 37 -11.56 2.88 -2.64
C TYR A 37 -11.78 2.75 -1.13
N ALA A 38 -10.69 2.64 -0.34
CA ALA A 38 -10.77 2.50 1.11
C ALA A 38 -11.57 3.64 1.75
N LYS A 39 -11.30 4.89 1.33
CA LYS A 39 -12.06 6.08 1.76
C LYS A 39 -13.53 6.01 1.37
N SER A 40 -13.83 5.59 0.14
CA SER A 40 -15.22 5.50 -0.34
C SER A 40 -16.09 4.49 0.40
N LYS A 41 -15.46 3.50 1.04
CA LYS A 41 -16.14 2.43 1.80
C LYS A 41 -16.00 2.57 3.32
N HIS A 42 -15.26 3.55 3.81
CA HIS A 42 -14.96 3.73 5.23
C HIS A 42 -14.39 2.44 5.86
N LEU A 43 -13.33 1.90 5.24
CA LEU A 43 -12.67 0.71 5.78
C LEU A 43 -12.09 0.96 7.18
N GLY A 44 -11.97 -0.08 7.99
CA GLY A 44 -11.38 0.05 9.33
C GLY A 44 -9.87 0.34 9.31
N ARG A 45 -9.15 -0.01 8.24
CA ARG A 45 -7.69 0.13 8.15
C ARG A 45 -7.16 0.23 6.72
N PHE A 46 -6.07 0.98 6.56
CA PHE A 46 -5.27 1.02 5.35
C PHE A 46 -3.78 0.98 5.73
N ALA A 47 -3.06 -0.06 5.31
CA ALA A 47 -1.67 -0.31 5.66
C ALA A 47 -0.91 -1.00 4.51
N TYR A 48 0.40 -1.17 4.68
CA TYR A 48 1.23 -1.95 3.76
C TYR A 48 2.44 -2.58 4.45
N TRP A 49 3.00 -3.61 3.81
CA TRP A 49 4.30 -4.19 4.09
C TRP A 49 5.33 -3.61 3.11
N SER A 50 6.33 -2.83 3.55
CA SER A 50 6.57 -2.31 4.90
C SER A 50 7.39 -1.02 4.81
N ILE A 51 7.53 -0.26 5.91
CA ILE A 51 8.25 1.03 5.92
C ILE A 51 9.70 0.89 5.40
N ASN A 52 10.39 -0.20 5.76
CA ASN A 52 11.76 -0.42 5.31
C ASN A 52 11.86 -0.55 3.80
N ARG A 53 10.78 -0.95 3.13
CA ARG A 53 10.69 -1.08 1.67
C ARG A 53 10.31 0.21 0.96
N ASP A 54 9.90 1.26 1.67
CA ASP A 54 9.31 2.47 1.09
C ASP A 54 10.38 3.44 0.52
N ARG A 55 11.14 2.92 -0.43
CA ARG A 55 12.23 3.60 -1.13
C ARG A 55 12.63 2.80 -2.38
N ALA A 56 13.18 3.50 -3.36
CA ALA A 56 13.80 2.88 -4.51
C ALA A 56 15.01 2.02 -4.11
N CYS A 57 15.27 0.95 -4.86
CA CYS A 57 16.47 0.13 -4.68
C CYS A 57 17.70 0.82 -5.29
N GLY A 58 18.86 0.71 -4.63
CA GLY A 58 20.13 1.21 -5.17
C GLY A 58 20.64 0.34 -6.33
N SER A 59 20.85 -0.94 -6.09
CA SER A 59 21.14 -1.97 -7.10
C SER A 59 20.33 -3.24 -6.80
N GLY A 60 19.84 -3.90 -7.85
CA GLY A 60 19.06 -5.13 -7.73
C GLY A 60 17.69 -4.95 -7.06
N THR A 61 17.15 -6.04 -6.53
CA THR A 61 15.90 -6.10 -5.77
C THR A 61 16.19 -6.69 -4.39
N ASP A 62 15.86 -5.97 -3.33
CA ASP A 62 15.87 -6.48 -1.96
C ASP A 62 14.44 -6.39 -1.44
N ALA A 63 13.75 -7.53 -1.37
CA ALA A 63 12.35 -7.60 -0.99
C ALA A 63 12.12 -7.11 0.44
N ASP A 64 13.12 -7.07 1.31
CA ASP A 64 12.96 -6.59 2.69
C ASP A 64 13.48 -5.16 2.89
N ALA A 65 14.39 -4.67 2.03
CA ALA A 65 15.01 -3.36 2.17
C ALA A 65 14.53 -2.28 1.18
N CYS A 66 13.84 -2.62 0.09
CA CYS A 66 13.32 -1.68 -0.89
C CYS A 66 12.13 -2.25 -1.69
N SER A 67 11.44 -1.41 -2.45
CA SER A 67 10.20 -1.79 -3.14
C SER A 67 10.42 -2.45 -4.51
N GLY A 68 11.64 -2.38 -5.06
CA GLY A 68 11.93 -2.88 -6.40
C GLY A 68 11.35 -2.04 -7.55
N ILE A 69 10.83 -0.84 -7.26
CA ILE A 69 10.31 0.12 -8.25
C ILE A 69 10.95 1.50 -8.12
N SER A 70 10.80 2.33 -9.15
CA SER A 70 11.12 3.76 -9.05
C SER A 70 10.08 4.48 -8.22
N GLN A 71 10.53 5.19 -7.18
CA GLN A 71 9.71 6.00 -6.27
C GLN A 71 10.59 7.01 -5.53
N GLN A 72 9.99 8.01 -4.89
CA GLN A 72 10.69 8.78 -3.86
C GLN A 72 10.62 8.05 -2.51
N PRO A 73 11.55 8.33 -1.58
CA PRO A 73 11.44 7.84 -0.22
C PRO A 73 10.10 8.24 0.41
N TYR A 74 9.47 7.26 1.06
CA TYR A 74 8.24 7.41 1.84
C TYR A 74 6.96 7.72 1.05
N ASP A 75 6.92 7.48 -0.26
CA ASP A 75 5.74 7.77 -1.06
C ASP A 75 4.52 6.94 -0.63
N PHE A 76 4.70 5.66 -0.29
CA PHE A 76 3.59 4.83 0.21
C PHE A 76 3.13 5.28 1.61
N THR A 77 4.06 5.66 2.48
CA THR A 77 3.78 6.21 3.81
C THR A 77 2.96 7.50 3.72
N LYS A 78 3.33 8.42 2.81
CA LYS A 78 2.56 9.65 2.57
C LYS A 78 1.14 9.36 2.12
N ILE A 79 0.92 8.29 1.36
CA ILE A 79 -0.43 7.85 0.97
C ILE A 79 -1.19 7.32 2.18
N VAL A 80 -0.60 6.44 3.00
CA VAL A 80 -1.24 5.95 4.23
C VAL A 80 -1.63 7.10 5.16
N ALA A 81 -0.76 8.10 5.32
CA ALA A 81 -1.01 9.27 6.18
C ALA A 81 -2.23 10.12 5.75
N GLN A 82 -2.71 9.97 4.50
CA GLN A 82 -3.94 10.61 4.04
C GLN A 82 -5.22 9.88 4.48
N TYR A 83 -5.11 8.68 5.06
CA TYR A 83 -6.24 7.90 5.55
C TYR A 83 -6.61 8.31 6.98
N GLN A 84 -7.86 8.70 7.22
CA GLN A 84 -8.32 9.19 8.52
C GLN A 84 -9.47 8.36 9.12
N GLY A 85 -9.77 7.18 8.55
CA GLY A 85 -10.92 6.35 8.93
C GLY A 85 -12.19 6.83 8.26
#